data_AF-A0A3C0EIZ7-F1
#
_entry.id   AF-A0A3C0EIZ7-F1
#
_cell.length_a   1.000
_cell.length_b   1.000
_cell.length_c   1.000
_cell.angle_alpha   90.00
_cell.angle_beta   90.00
_cell.angle_gamma   90.00
#
_symmetry.space_group_name_H-M   'P 1'
#
loop_
_entity.id
_entity.type
_entity.pdbx_description
1 polymer ?
#
loop_
_entity_poly.entity_id
_entity_poly.type
_entity_poly.pdbx_seq_one_letter_code
_entity_poly.pdbx_strand_id
1 'polypeptide(L)'
;MLMSMKVIRAYVMCLTAICLMGCSTVSVQMVINVKDHGAIGDGKADDYAAFVKALEITKAQGGKPVTIQIPQGTYRLGTFDVDKPSKEGGNLTIENMANVSIVGENQPLLLMGNPYRHGIFVSNSKNITVQNVRIDYSPMSQTQGTIVAVTPDKHFIDVKIAPGYPLPTESWIDFNQAKKIVPTKNVGYIFDAKTGRKLNQFYDQYMWKNVTQDLGNGVYRFTTSNEVEPEMVGNIFTIVSRRKADGVKIDNVAGCLMEKVVIYHAPACGWNVSNSKDVVINNSHIARRPNTDRMMSTNADGLHSKWCANGPVLSNSSFTGMGDDSVNIGGSYTPVIEQPDEYTMIVQAHGTVNHKIGDYKVVDRTTLGHVSLGNIRSIQGVRVDGFNRPCLKLTFENKLPKLITYMSVKDKDRPQYKCSRLINYDYVGRGGKVINCHFYDHRLRGILMRCPDALIKGNHFENLAGPGIVVANDSGFLQEGPSGDGTLIEDNTFTNIERSNIMLYSGAGEQSDIATQGVMNVIIRNNRFESYGGANIYGRGEVGNLLSIRNASNVLIENNTIGKPSDEQYRGQPVILNHTSQLIWKNNRIEGKPLALPTEPTATK
;
A
#
# COMPACT_ATOMS: atom_id res chain seq x y z
N MET A 1 -73.87 -10.86 -10.89
CA MET A 1 -73.92 -10.02 -12.10
C MET A 1 -72.48 -9.73 -12.53
N LEU A 2 -72.06 -10.33 -13.66
CA LEU A 2 -70.84 -10.17 -14.49
C LEU A 2 -69.60 -9.45 -13.89
N MET A 3 -68.46 -10.14 -13.69
CA MET A 3 -67.33 -10.44 -14.61
C MET A 3 -66.44 -9.27 -15.10
N SER A 4 -65.10 -9.52 -15.06
CA SER A 4 -63.98 -8.96 -15.86
C SER A 4 -63.19 -7.76 -15.28
N MET A 5 -61.97 -7.92 -14.73
CA MET A 5 -60.62 -8.11 -15.34
C MET A 5 -60.00 -6.91 -16.12
N LYS A 6 -59.09 -6.18 -15.42
CA LYS A 6 -57.62 -6.08 -15.64
C LYS A 6 -57.00 -5.52 -16.97
N VAL A 7 -56.28 -4.38 -16.80
CA VAL A 7 -54.94 -3.94 -17.32
C VAL A 7 -54.72 -3.31 -18.73
N ILE A 8 -53.93 -2.21 -18.76
CA ILE A 8 -52.76 -1.83 -19.64
C ILE A 8 -52.83 -0.46 -20.39
N ARG A 9 -51.88 0.42 -19.99
CA ARG A 9 -51.04 1.45 -20.68
C ARG A 9 -51.38 2.05 -22.08
N ALA A 10 -51.29 3.40 -22.10
CA ALA A 10 -50.42 4.28 -22.91
C ALA A 10 -50.92 5.05 -24.17
N TYR A 11 -50.27 6.22 -24.37
CA TYR A 11 -50.17 7.15 -25.52
C TYR A 11 -51.30 8.20 -25.70
N VAL A 12 -51.11 9.46 -26.15
CA VAL A 12 -50.22 10.06 -27.19
C VAL A 12 -50.01 11.59 -26.95
N MET A 13 -48.99 12.16 -27.62
CA MET A 13 -48.78 13.56 -28.12
C MET A 13 -47.72 14.41 -27.39
N CYS A 14 -46.73 15.06 -28.02
CA CYS A 14 -46.43 15.32 -29.44
C CYS A 14 -44.91 15.48 -29.66
N LEU A 15 -44.39 14.94 -30.77
CA LEU A 15 -43.05 15.18 -31.30
C LEU A 15 -43.04 16.48 -32.12
N THR A 16 -42.07 17.37 -31.84
CA THR A 16 -41.45 18.24 -32.84
C THR A 16 -39.96 17.94 -32.87
N ALA A 17 -39.52 17.32 -33.97
CA ALA A 17 -38.14 17.00 -34.25
C ALA A 17 -37.40 18.24 -34.75
N ILE A 18 -36.37 18.66 -34.01
CA ILE A 18 -35.27 19.47 -34.55
C ILE A 18 -34.07 18.52 -34.67
N CYS A 19 -33.85 18.03 -35.89
CA CYS A 19 -32.61 17.35 -36.27
C CYS A 19 -31.48 18.37 -36.33
N LEU A 20 -30.82 18.61 -35.19
CA LEU A 20 -29.44 19.09 -35.20
C LEU A 20 -28.55 17.85 -35.39
N MET A 21 -28.17 17.58 -36.64
CA MET A 21 -27.01 16.75 -36.94
C MET A 21 -25.79 17.46 -36.36
N GLY A 22 -25.53 17.21 -35.07
CA GLY A 22 -24.21 17.42 -34.51
C GLY A 22 -23.28 16.47 -35.26
N CYS A 23 -22.53 17.01 -36.21
CA CYS A 23 -21.39 16.35 -36.79
C CYS A 23 -20.40 16.12 -35.64
N SER A 24 -20.53 14.98 -34.94
CA SER A 24 -19.49 14.48 -34.06
C SER A 24 -18.33 14.16 -34.97
N THR A 25 -17.39 15.10 -35.07
CA THR A 25 -16.07 14.82 -35.60
C THR A 25 -15.54 13.66 -34.77
N VAL A 26 -15.54 12.46 -35.36
CA VAL A 26 -14.76 11.34 -34.86
C VAL A 26 -13.32 11.83 -34.99
N SER A 27 -12.82 12.43 -33.91
CA SER A 27 -11.41 12.77 -33.78
C SER A 27 -10.66 11.45 -33.93
N VAL A 28 -10.07 11.22 -35.10
CA VAL A 28 -9.18 10.09 -35.33
C VAL A 28 -8.13 10.15 -34.22
N GLN A 29 -8.15 9.19 -33.31
CA GLN A 29 -7.19 9.11 -32.23
C GLN A 29 -5.82 8.91 -32.88
N MET A 30 -4.89 9.83 -32.65
CA MET A 30 -3.54 9.70 -33.17
C MET A 30 -2.90 8.47 -32.51
N VAL A 31 -2.34 7.57 -33.33
CA VAL A 31 -1.61 6.40 -32.86
C VAL A 31 -0.13 6.59 -33.17
N ILE A 32 0.71 6.39 -32.16
CA ILE A 32 2.17 6.52 -32.24
C ILE A 32 2.76 5.16 -31.87
N ASN A 33 3.39 4.48 -32.83
CA ASN A 33 4.08 3.22 -32.58
C ASN A 33 5.52 3.49 -32.16
N VAL A 34 5.95 2.95 -31.02
CA VAL A 34 7.34 3.16 -30.53
C VAL A 34 8.40 2.60 -31.49
N LYS A 35 8.08 1.60 -32.32
CA LYS A 35 9.02 1.04 -33.31
C LYS A 35 9.30 2.01 -34.46
N ASP A 36 8.34 2.85 -34.83
CA ASP A 36 8.53 3.92 -35.84
C ASP A 36 9.48 5.02 -35.34
N HIS A 37 9.87 4.96 -34.07
CA HIS A 37 10.78 5.88 -33.41
C HIS A 37 12.08 5.21 -32.94
N GLY A 38 12.35 4.00 -33.42
CA GLY A 38 13.63 3.31 -33.22
C GLY A 38 13.64 2.28 -32.09
N ALA A 39 12.50 1.99 -31.46
CA ALA A 39 12.44 0.90 -30.49
C ALA A 39 12.63 -0.46 -31.19
N ILE A 40 13.52 -1.29 -30.66
CA ILE A 40 13.84 -2.62 -31.17
C ILE A 40 13.02 -3.68 -30.42
N GLY A 41 12.98 -3.62 -29.09
CA GLY A 41 12.20 -4.57 -28.27
C GLY A 41 12.84 -5.97 -28.11
N ASP A 42 14.18 -6.06 -28.14
CA ASP A 42 14.93 -7.31 -27.96
C ASP A 42 15.42 -7.57 -26.51
N GLY A 43 15.16 -6.64 -25.61
CA GLY A 43 15.56 -6.66 -24.20
C GLY A 43 17.01 -6.30 -23.92
N LYS A 44 17.78 -5.94 -24.97
CA LYS A 44 19.21 -5.60 -24.89
C LYS A 44 19.45 -4.15 -25.29
N ALA A 45 18.91 -3.71 -26.41
CA ALA A 45 19.02 -2.33 -26.87
C ALA A 45 18.32 -1.38 -25.89
N ASP A 46 18.89 -0.19 -25.66
CA ASP A 46 18.21 0.84 -24.89
C ASP A 46 17.13 1.51 -25.75
N ASP A 47 15.88 1.18 -25.47
CA ASP A 47 14.70 1.68 -26.18
C ASP A 47 14.21 3.03 -25.62
N TYR A 48 14.82 3.56 -24.55
CA TYR A 48 14.35 4.76 -23.85
C TYR A 48 14.13 5.96 -24.77
N ALA A 49 15.06 6.23 -25.68
CA ALA A 49 14.98 7.38 -26.58
C ALA A 49 13.74 7.31 -27.50
N ALA A 50 13.35 6.12 -27.94
CA ALA A 50 12.16 5.93 -28.78
C ALA A 50 10.87 6.24 -28.00
N PHE A 51 10.80 5.83 -26.74
CA PHE A 51 9.67 6.14 -25.86
C PHE A 51 9.59 7.64 -25.52
N VAL A 52 10.73 8.28 -25.24
CA VAL A 52 10.80 9.74 -25.03
C VAL A 52 10.28 10.48 -26.25
N LYS A 53 10.71 10.10 -27.46
CA LYS A 53 10.25 10.71 -28.71
C LYS A 53 8.73 10.56 -28.90
N ALA A 54 8.17 9.37 -28.62
CA ALA A 54 6.72 9.16 -28.68
C ALA A 54 5.95 10.06 -27.69
N LEU A 55 6.48 10.24 -26.48
CA LEU A 55 5.92 11.12 -25.45
C LEU A 55 6.03 12.61 -25.83
N GLU A 56 7.13 13.04 -26.44
CA GLU A 56 7.30 14.42 -26.93
C GLU A 56 6.30 14.75 -28.04
N ILE A 57 6.11 13.83 -29.00
CA ILE A 57 5.09 13.98 -30.06
C ILE A 57 3.68 14.05 -29.45
N THR A 58 3.42 13.21 -28.44
CA THR A 58 2.15 13.23 -27.69
C THR A 58 1.92 14.58 -27.01
N LYS A 59 2.93 15.11 -26.33
CA LYS A 59 2.86 16.40 -25.64
C LYS A 59 2.59 17.56 -26.60
N ALA A 60 3.17 17.51 -27.80
CA ALA A 60 2.94 18.49 -28.86
C ALA A 60 1.48 18.51 -29.37
N GLN A 61 0.67 17.47 -29.09
CA GLN A 61 -0.74 17.45 -29.45
C GLN A 61 -1.65 18.32 -28.56
N GLY A 62 -1.10 18.95 -27.51
CA GLY A 62 -1.84 19.91 -26.68
C GLY A 62 -3.05 19.31 -25.96
N GLY A 63 -2.98 18.04 -25.57
CA GLY A 63 -4.04 17.35 -24.83
C GLY A 63 -5.13 16.70 -25.69
N LYS A 64 -5.00 16.68 -27.02
CA LYS A 64 -5.85 15.83 -27.88
C LYS A 64 -5.62 14.34 -27.55
N PRO A 65 -6.61 13.47 -27.73
CA PRO A 65 -6.46 12.04 -27.49
C PRO A 65 -5.34 11.41 -28.33
N VAL A 66 -4.39 10.74 -27.68
CA VAL A 66 -3.28 10.01 -28.31
C VAL A 66 -3.14 8.62 -27.72
N THR A 67 -2.86 7.63 -28.57
CA THR A 67 -2.43 6.29 -28.17
C THR A 67 -0.97 6.09 -28.53
N ILE A 68 -0.14 5.75 -27.55
CA ILE A 68 1.19 5.19 -27.75
C ILE A 68 1.06 3.67 -27.76
N GLN A 69 1.35 3.06 -28.91
CA GLN A 69 1.29 1.62 -29.12
C GLN A 69 2.66 1.00 -28.89
N ILE A 70 2.68 -0.07 -28.08
CA ILE A 70 3.88 -0.85 -27.79
C ILE A 70 3.67 -2.25 -28.39
N PRO A 71 4.31 -2.56 -29.53
CA PRO A 71 4.24 -3.90 -30.10
C PRO A 71 4.83 -4.96 -29.16
N GLN A 72 4.60 -6.22 -29.47
CA GLN A 72 5.20 -7.32 -28.72
C GLN A 72 6.74 -7.22 -28.69
N GLY A 73 7.33 -7.40 -27.52
CA GLY A 73 8.78 -7.36 -27.31
C GLY A 73 9.17 -7.26 -25.84
N THR A 74 10.48 -7.21 -25.58
CA THR A 74 11.04 -6.78 -24.30
C THR A 74 11.79 -5.47 -24.54
N TYR A 75 11.36 -4.39 -23.89
CA TYR A 75 11.91 -3.06 -24.12
C TYR A 75 12.74 -2.65 -22.91
N ARG A 76 14.05 -2.52 -23.07
CA ARG A 76 14.91 -2.02 -21.99
C ARG A 76 14.79 -0.51 -21.95
N LEU A 77 14.30 0.03 -20.84
CA LEU A 77 14.09 1.46 -20.66
C LEU A 77 15.17 2.04 -19.77
N GLY A 78 16.13 2.70 -20.42
CA GLY A 78 17.22 3.42 -19.80
C GLY A 78 18.38 2.50 -19.42
N THR A 79 19.53 3.10 -19.19
CA THR A 79 20.70 2.42 -18.61
C THR A 79 21.02 3.03 -17.26
N PHE A 80 21.36 2.18 -16.29
CA PHE A 80 21.89 2.62 -15.02
C PHE A 80 23.38 2.94 -15.16
N ASP A 81 23.75 4.13 -14.71
CA ASP A 81 25.14 4.55 -14.54
C ASP A 81 25.39 4.68 -13.03
N VAL A 82 26.21 3.78 -12.50
CA VAL A 82 26.42 3.65 -11.07
C VAL A 82 27.23 4.78 -10.45
N ASP A 83 28.02 5.47 -11.27
CA ASP A 83 28.87 6.57 -10.85
C ASP A 83 28.12 7.91 -10.90
N LYS A 84 26.90 7.93 -11.47
CA LYS A 84 26.09 9.14 -11.60
C LYS A 84 24.84 9.07 -10.70
N PRO A 85 24.55 10.15 -9.94
CA PRO A 85 23.33 10.19 -9.15
C PRO A 85 22.11 10.18 -10.06
N SER A 86 21.14 9.34 -9.71
CA SER A 86 19.85 9.31 -10.40
C SER A 86 18.94 10.43 -9.85
N LYS A 87 18.33 11.19 -10.76
CA LYS A 87 17.26 12.14 -10.40
C LYS A 87 15.97 11.38 -10.10
N GLU A 88 15.14 11.94 -9.23
CA GLU A 88 13.78 11.46 -9.01
C GLU A 88 12.98 11.48 -10.32
N GLY A 89 12.24 10.41 -10.60
CA GLY A 89 11.49 10.23 -11.83
C GLY A 89 11.23 8.76 -12.16
N GLY A 90 10.59 8.48 -13.30
CA GLY A 90 10.37 7.11 -13.81
C GLY A 90 11.32 6.75 -14.94
N ASN A 91 11.58 5.46 -15.15
CA ASN A 91 12.23 4.94 -16.36
C ASN A 91 11.35 5.23 -17.60
N LEU A 92 10.02 5.27 -17.40
CA LEU A 92 9.05 5.88 -18.32
C LEU A 92 8.28 6.99 -17.57
N THR A 93 8.43 8.25 -17.97
CA THR A 93 7.74 9.39 -17.31
C THR A 93 6.65 9.95 -18.21
N ILE A 94 5.41 10.00 -17.70
CA ILE A 94 4.25 10.65 -18.32
C ILE A 94 3.92 11.87 -17.46
N GLU A 95 4.31 13.06 -17.93
CA GLU A 95 4.24 14.27 -17.11
C GLU A 95 3.61 15.45 -17.85
N ASN A 96 2.71 16.16 -17.18
CA ASN A 96 2.01 17.33 -17.71
C ASN A 96 1.25 17.01 -19.01
N MET A 97 0.52 15.88 -19.02
CA MET A 97 -0.22 15.39 -20.18
C MET A 97 -1.71 15.19 -19.89
N ALA A 98 -2.52 15.18 -20.95
CA ALA A 98 -3.94 14.86 -20.86
C ALA A 98 -4.38 13.92 -22.00
N ASN A 99 -5.30 13.00 -21.70
CA ASN A 99 -5.93 12.10 -22.67
C ASN A 99 -4.94 11.18 -23.42
N VAL A 100 -4.03 10.55 -22.67
CA VAL A 100 -3.00 9.66 -23.23
C VAL A 100 -3.29 8.21 -22.85
N SER A 101 -3.23 7.32 -23.85
CA SER A 101 -3.28 5.87 -23.65
C SER A 101 -1.96 5.23 -24.04
N ILE A 102 -1.35 4.43 -23.18
CA ILE A 102 -0.21 3.58 -23.49
C ILE A 102 -0.71 2.14 -23.55
N VAL A 103 -0.65 1.53 -24.73
CA VAL A 103 -1.31 0.24 -24.99
C VAL A 103 -0.30 -0.76 -25.56
N GLY A 104 -0.07 -1.85 -24.84
CA GLY A 104 0.67 -2.99 -25.35
C GLY A 104 -0.19 -3.89 -26.25
N GLU A 105 0.37 -4.46 -27.31
CA GLU A 105 -0.37 -5.39 -28.19
C GLU A 105 -0.53 -6.78 -27.55
N ASN A 106 0.57 -7.40 -27.11
CA ASN A 106 0.61 -8.76 -26.55
C ASN A 106 1.42 -8.80 -25.25
N GLN A 107 1.09 -7.96 -24.26
CA GLN A 107 1.82 -7.90 -22.97
C GLN A 107 3.34 -7.73 -23.14
N PRO A 108 3.83 -6.72 -23.87
CA PRO A 108 5.26 -6.44 -23.94
C PRO A 108 5.85 -6.23 -22.53
N LEU A 109 7.10 -6.64 -22.35
CA LEU A 109 7.82 -6.46 -21.10
C LEU A 109 8.62 -5.17 -21.15
N LEU A 110 8.30 -4.21 -20.30
CA LEU A 110 9.11 -3.03 -20.04
C LEU A 110 10.14 -3.40 -18.96
N LEU A 111 11.40 -3.51 -19.37
CA LEU A 111 12.54 -3.85 -18.51
C LEU A 111 13.23 -2.57 -18.05
N MET A 112 12.93 -2.15 -16.83
CA MET A 112 13.46 -0.93 -16.23
C MET A 112 14.96 -1.08 -15.98
N GLY A 113 15.75 -0.21 -16.61
CA GLY A 113 17.19 -0.31 -16.58
C GLY A 113 17.86 0.43 -15.44
N ASN A 114 17.12 1.29 -14.71
CA ASN A 114 17.62 2.02 -13.55
C ASN A 114 16.81 1.71 -12.27
N PRO A 115 17.39 1.03 -11.26
CA PRO A 115 16.70 0.65 -10.03
C PRO A 115 16.43 1.81 -9.06
N TYR A 116 16.96 3.01 -9.31
CA TYR A 116 16.72 4.20 -8.49
C TYR A 116 15.55 5.06 -9.00
N ARG A 117 14.94 4.67 -10.12
CA ARG A 117 13.80 5.37 -10.72
C ARG A 117 12.55 4.48 -10.67
N HIS A 118 11.39 5.11 -10.56
CA HIS A 118 10.11 4.41 -10.70
C HIS A 118 10.04 3.67 -12.04
N GLY A 119 9.18 2.67 -12.18
CA GLY A 119 9.02 1.99 -13.47
C GLY A 119 8.30 2.92 -14.44
N ILE A 120 6.99 3.06 -14.24
CA ILE A 120 6.17 4.08 -14.88
C ILE A 120 5.87 5.18 -13.86
N PHE A 121 6.17 6.44 -14.19
CA PHE A 121 5.83 7.58 -13.36
C PHE A 121 4.84 8.49 -14.09
N VAL A 122 3.62 8.57 -13.59
CA VAL A 122 2.58 9.49 -14.06
C VAL A 122 2.50 10.66 -13.09
N SER A 123 2.81 11.86 -13.56
CA SER A 123 2.78 13.08 -12.73
C SER A 123 1.99 14.21 -13.38
N ASN A 124 1.30 15.01 -12.56
CA ASN A 124 0.68 16.28 -12.99
C ASN A 124 -0.19 16.14 -14.25
N SER A 125 -0.97 15.06 -14.34
CA SER A 125 -1.62 14.64 -15.58
C SER A 125 -3.10 14.32 -15.39
N LYS A 126 -3.85 14.20 -16.49
CA LYS A 126 -5.28 13.93 -16.46
C LYS A 126 -5.70 12.90 -17.50
N ASN A 127 -6.62 12.01 -17.16
CA ASN A 127 -7.16 10.99 -18.09
C ASN A 127 -6.04 10.17 -18.76
N ILE A 128 -5.27 9.45 -17.94
CA ILE A 128 -4.16 8.61 -18.41
C ILE A 128 -4.56 7.13 -18.33
N THR A 129 -4.35 6.38 -19.40
CA THR A 129 -4.55 4.93 -19.43
C THR A 129 -3.24 4.23 -19.71
N VAL A 130 -2.90 3.21 -18.93
CA VAL A 130 -1.83 2.26 -19.24
C VAL A 130 -2.44 0.87 -19.27
N GLN A 131 -2.32 0.19 -20.41
CA GLN A 131 -2.99 -1.06 -20.66
C GLN A 131 -2.05 -2.12 -21.23
N ASN A 132 -2.20 -3.35 -20.75
CA ASN A 132 -1.65 -4.55 -21.36
C ASN A 132 -0.11 -4.58 -21.43
N VAL A 133 0.58 -4.27 -20.32
CA VAL A 133 2.06 -4.27 -20.24
C VAL A 133 2.57 -5.01 -19.00
N ARG A 134 3.80 -5.51 -19.08
CA ARG A 134 4.52 -6.11 -17.95
C ARG A 134 5.70 -5.23 -17.56
N ILE A 135 6.03 -5.18 -16.27
CA ILE A 135 7.13 -4.39 -15.71
C ILE A 135 8.07 -5.33 -14.96
N ASP A 136 9.37 -5.22 -15.23
CA ASP A 136 10.44 -5.87 -14.46
C ASP A 136 11.67 -4.95 -14.42
N TYR A 137 12.69 -5.30 -13.65
CA TYR A 137 13.93 -4.52 -13.52
C TYR A 137 15.18 -5.35 -13.84
N SER A 138 16.14 -4.70 -14.48
CA SER A 138 17.49 -5.23 -14.67
C SER A 138 18.50 -4.07 -14.70
N PRO A 139 19.31 -3.87 -13.65
CA PRO A 139 19.50 -4.76 -12.50
C PRO A 139 18.34 -4.72 -11.49
N MET A 140 18.20 -5.80 -10.71
CA MET A 140 17.28 -5.86 -9.55
C MET A 140 17.92 -5.17 -8.33
N SER A 141 17.09 -4.64 -7.42
CA SER A 141 17.53 -4.14 -6.11
C SER A 141 17.29 -5.15 -5.00
N GLN A 142 17.42 -6.44 -5.32
CA GLN A 142 17.38 -7.54 -4.39
C GLN A 142 18.40 -8.60 -4.80
N THR A 143 18.88 -9.37 -3.83
CA THR A 143 19.72 -10.54 -4.05
C THR A 143 19.11 -11.77 -3.39
N GLN A 144 19.53 -12.95 -3.81
CA GLN A 144 19.01 -14.22 -3.33
C GLN A 144 20.14 -15.27 -3.36
N GLY A 145 20.14 -16.19 -2.40
CA GLY A 145 21.04 -17.32 -2.39
C GLY A 145 20.65 -18.40 -1.40
N THR A 146 21.40 -19.50 -1.42
CA THR A 146 21.22 -20.61 -0.46
C THR A 146 22.01 -20.32 0.81
N ILE A 147 21.39 -20.51 1.97
CA ILE A 147 22.09 -20.46 3.25
C ILE A 147 22.98 -21.71 3.34
N VAL A 148 24.29 -21.52 3.40
CA VAL A 148 25.28 -22.60 3.44
C VAL A 148 25.85 -22.85 4.83
N ALA A 149 25.82 -21.84 5.69
CA ALA A 149 26.19 -21.96 7.09
C ALA A 149 25.53 -20.87 7.93
N VAL A 150 25.45 -21.12 9.23
CA VAL A 150 25.02 -20.14 10.23
C VAL A 150 25.96 -20.16 11.43
N THR A 151 26.02 -19.07 12.18
CA THR A 151 26.73 -18.98 13.46
C THR A 151 25.79 -18.35 14.49
N PRO A 152 24.99 -19.16 15.22
CA PRO A 152 23.92 -18.68 16.09
C PRO A 152 24.37 -17.66 17.14
N ASP A 153 25.47 -17.92 17.84
CA ASP A 153 26.03 -17.05 18.89
C ASP A 153 26.44 -15.65 18.38
N LYS A 154 26.68 -15.53 17.07
CA LYS A 154 27.07 -14.27 16.41
C LYS A 154 25.99 -13.71 15.50
N HIS A 155 24.86 -14.39 15.36
CA HIS A 155 23.78 -14.06 14.44
C HIS A 155 24.30 -13.92 12.99
N PHE A 156 25.18 -14.84 12.57
CA PHE A 156 25.69 -14.85 11.20
C PHE A 156 24.92 -15.82 10.32
N ILE A 157 24.63 -15.38 9.09
CA ILE A 157 24.10 -16.19 8.00
C ILE A 157 25.07 -16.08 6.84
N ASP A 158 25.65 -17.21 6.42
CA ASP A 158 26.53 -17.30 5.25
C ASP A 158 25.71 -17.80 4.07
N VAL A 159 25.74 -17.05 2.97
CA VAL A 159 24.85 -17.26 1.83
C VAL A 159 25.68 -17.39 0.56
N LYS A 160 25.49 -18.50 -0.15
CA LYS A 160 25.98 -18.67 -1.52
C LYS A 160 24.98 -18.01 -2.47
N ILE A 161 25.36 -16.89 -3.08
CA ILE A 161 24.48 -16.13 -3.98
C ILE A 161 24.21 -16.94 -5.24
N ALA A 162 22.94 -16.98 -5.63
CA ALA A 162 22.49 -17.72 -6.80
C ALA A 162 22.96 -17.05 -8.11
N PRO A 163 23.29 -17.83 -9.16
CA PRO A 163 23.64 -17.26 -10.47
C PRO A 163 22.55 -16.32 -11.00
N GLY A 164 22.96 -15.18 -11.57
CA GLY A 164 22.03 -14.20 -12.15
C GLY A 164 21.46 -13.20 -11.13
N TYR A 165 21.77 -13.33 -9.84
CA TYR A 165 21.43 -12.34 -8.83
C TYR A 165 22.59 -11.37 -8.59
N PRO A 166 22.30 -10.07 -8.32
CA PRO A 166 23.33 -9.10 -7.95
C PRO A 166 24.11 -9.55 -6.71
N LEU A 167 25.43 -9.34 -6.70
CA LEU A 167 26.23 -9.59 -5.51
C LEU A 167 25.94 -8.53 -4.44
N PRO A 168 26.04 -8.87 -3.14
CA PRO A 168 25.89 -7.91 -2.05
C PRO A 168 26.92 -6.77 -2.07
N THR A 169 28.04 -6.98 -2.76
CA THR A 169 29.10 -5.98 -2.94
C THR A 169 28.82 -5.01 -4.08
N GLU A 170 27.82 -5.28 -4.93
CA GLU A 170 27.40 -4.35 -5.96
C GLU A 170 26.92 -3.04 -5.33
N SER A 171 27.41 -1.93 -5.85
CA SER A 171 27.15 -0.60 -5.29
C SER A 171 25.67 -0.21 -5.33
N TRP A 172 24.86 -0.85 -6.19
CA TRP A 172 23.40 -0.68 -6.24
C TRP A 172 22.60 -1.68 -5.39
N ILE A 173 23.22 -2.46 -4.50
CA ILE A 173 22.48 -3.22 -3.48
C ILE A 173 22.52 -2.51 -2.11
N ASP A 174 23.23 -1.37 -2.02
CA ASP A 174 23.26 -0.43 -0.89
C ASP A 174 23.56 -1.03 0.49
N PHE A 175 24.07 -2.27 0.57
CA PHE A 175 24.52 -2.87 1.82
C PHE A 175 25.62 -2.04 2.51
N ASN A 176 26.43 -1.33 1.72
CA ASN A 176 27.58 -0.56 2.19
C ASN A 176 27.35 0.96 2.29
N GLN A 177 26.11 1.46 2.11
CA GLN A 177 25.82 2.90 2.22
C GLN A 177 25.75 3.43 3.67
N ALA A 178 26.07 2.59 4.67
CA ALA A 178 26.26 2.96 6.07
C ALA A 178 27.26 4.11 6.31
N LYS A 179 28.01 4.57 5.29
CA LYS A 179 28.90 5.74 5.36
C LYS A 179 28.18 7.10 5.22
N LYS A 180 26.87 7.17 4.91
CA LYS A 180 26.13 8.45 4.80
C LYS A 180 24.82 8.42 5.60
N ILE A 181 24.91 8.74 6.89
CA ILE A 181 23.89 9.40 7.74
C ILE A 181 22.54 8.69 7.96
N VAL A 182 22.23 7.58 7.28
CA VAL A 182 21.08 6.72 7.61
C VAL A 182 21.53 5.26 7.60
N PRO A 183 21.31 4.47 8.66
CA PRO A 183 21.51 3.03 8.59
C PRO A 183 20.55 2.50 7.51
N THR A 184 21.06 2.00 6.38
CA THR A 184 20.23 1.29 5.40
C THR A 184 19.70 0.03 6.09
N LYS A 185 18.40 0.01 6.36
CA LYS A 185 17.74 -1.11 7.04
C LYS A 185 17.29 -2.14 6.00
N ASN A 186 18.23 -2.87 5.44
CA ASN A 186 17.89 -4.00 4.58
C ASN A 186 17.18 -5.10 5.40
N VAL A 187 16.28 -5.81 4.74
CA VAL A 187 15.48 -6.88 5.34
C VAL A 187 15.66 -8.14 4.52
N GLY A 188 15.86 -9.26 5.22
CA GLY A 188 16.05 -10.57 4.65
C GLY A 188 14.89 -11.48 5.02
N TYR A 189 14.53 -12.36 4.10
CA TYR A 189 13.43 -13.31 4.25
C TYR A 189 13.91 -14.69 3.86
N ILE A 190 13.53 -15.69 4.66
CA ILE A 190 13.92 -17.09 4.45
C ILE A 190 12.74 -17.83 3.82
N PHE A 191 13.03 -18.64 2.80
CA PHE A 191 12.05 -19.42 2.05
C PHE A 191 12.47 -20.90 1.99
N ASP A 192 11.48 -21.78 2.04
CA ASP A 192 11.69 -23.20 1.76
C ASP A 192 12.18 -23.36 0.32
N ALA A 193 13.31 -24.04 0.14
CA ALA A 193 13.95 -24.16 -1.16
C ALA A 193 13.15 -25.01 -2.16
N LYS A 194 12.24 -25.88 -1.69
CA LYS A 194 11.44 -26.77 -2.54
C LYS A 194 10.09 -26.16 -2.89
N THR A 195 9.41 -25.57 -1.91
CA THR A 195 8.04 -25.06 -2.09
C THR A 195 8.01 -23.56 -2.39
N GLY A 196 9.10 -22.83 -2.14
CA GLY A 196 9.15 -21.37 -2.30
C GLY A 196 8.24 -20.60 -1.33
N ARG A 197 7.82 -21.24 -0.24
CA ARG A 197 7.00 -20.61 0.80
C ARG A 197 7.89 -19.87 1.78
N LYS A 198 7.47 -18.68 2.20
CA LYS A 198 8.18 -17.94 3.25
C LYS A 198 8.12 -18.74 4.54
N LEU A 199 9.26 -18.95 5.16
CA LEU A 199 9.40 -19.62 6.45
C LEU A 199 9.33 -18.56 7.54
N ASN A 200 8.10 -18.23 7.93
CA ASN A 200 7.89 -17.15 8.91
C ASN A 200 8.54 -17.48 10.25
N GLN A 201 8.69 -18.77 10.62
CA GLN A 201 9.28 -19.21 11.90
C GLN A 201 10.68 -18.63 12.15
N PHE A 202 11.40 -18.30 11.08
CA PHE A 202 12.73 -17.73 11.14
C PHE A 202 12.76 -16.20 11.21
N TYR A 203 11.60 -15.57 11.37
CA TYR A 203 11.40 -14.14 11.41
C TYR A 203 11.94 -13.42 10.17
N ASP A 204 11.69 -12.11 10.10
CA ASP A 204 12.40 -11.29 9.12
C ASP A 204 13.78 -10.94 9.69
N GLN A 205 14.84 -11.12 8.92
CA GLN A 205 16.21 -10.90 9.37
C GLN A 205 16.64 -9.48 9.00
N TYR A 206 16.78 -8.58 9.97
CA TYR A 206 17.17 -7.20 9.68
C TYR A 206 18.67 -6.97 9.78
N MET A 207 19.20 -6.12 8.91
CA MET A 207 20.64 -5.90 8.73
C MET A 207 21.05 -4.47 9.11
N TRP A 208 20.73 -4.05 10.33
CA TRP A 208 20.76 -2.63 10.76
C TRP A 208 22.14 -1.97 10.80
N LYS A 209 23.25 -2.72 10.70
CA LYS A 209 24.64 -2.19 10.81
C LYS A 209 25.65 -3.00 9.98
N ASN A 210 25.29 -3.41 8.77
CA ASN A 210 26.10 -4.40 8.06
C ASN A 210 27.26 -3.81 7.27
N VAL A 211 28.40 -4.48 7.38
CA VAL A 211 29.38 -4.63 6.30
C VAL A 211 29.33 -6.10 5.93
N THR A 212 28.73 -6.42 4.79
CA THR A 212 28.71 -7.79 4.28
C THR A 212 30.16 -8.24 4.07
N GLN A 213 30.53 -9.41 4.61
CA GLN A 213 31.88 -9.96 4.43
C GLN A 213 31.86 -10.90 3.23
N ASP A 214 32.70 -10.63 2.23
CA ASP A 214 32.95 -11.57 1.14
C ASP A 214 33.88 -12.68 1.67
N LEU A 215 33.38 -13.91 1.71
CA LEU A 215 34.16 -15.08 2.14
C LEU A 215 34.83 -15.80 0.96
N GLY A 216 34.73 -15.25 -0.24
CA GLY A 216 35.21 -15.85 -1.48
C GLY A 216 34.20 -16.83 -2.07
N ASN A 217 34.45 -17.23 -3.33
CA ASN A 217 33.63 -18.19 -4.07
C ASN A 217 32.13 -17.83 -4.09
N GLY A 218 31.77 -16.54 -4.10
CA GLY A 218 30.37 -16.09 -4.11
C GLY A 218 29.58 -16.37 -2.82
N VAL A 219 30.28 -16.63 -1.70
CA VAL A 219 29.69 -16.77 -0.38
C VAL A 219 29.86 -15.47 0.40
N TYR A 220 28.77 -14.97 0.96
CA TYR A 220 28.73 -13.71 1.71
C TYR A 220 28.15 -13.93 3.08
N ARG A 221 28.79 -13.36 4.10
CA ARG A 221 28.32 -13.37 5.49
C ARG A 221 27.52 -12.12 5.82
N PHE A 222 26.33 -12.33 6.35
CA PHE A 222 25.45 -11.30 6.88
C PHE A 222 25.34 -11.42 8.39
N THR A 223 25.41 -10.29 9.08
CA THR A 223 25.01 -10.18 10.49
C THR A 223 23.55 -9.76 10.55
N THR A 224 22.73 -10.39 11.40
CA THR A 224 21.30 -10.11 11.48
C THR A 224 20.86 -9.75 12.90
N SER A 225 19.70 -9.10 13.04
CA SER A 225 19.19 -8.64 14.34
C SER A 225 18.46 -9.71 15.15
N ASN A 226 17.87 -10.69 14.46
CA ASN A 226 17.09 -11.76 15.09
C ASN A 226 17.95 -13.01 15.23
N GLU A 227 17.48 -13.95 16.04
CA GLU A 227 18.15 -15.24 16.24
C GLU A 227 18.33 -15.98 14.91
N VAL A 228 19.39 -16.77 14.85
CA VAL A 228 19.76 -17.59 13.70
C VAL A 228 19.87 -19.03 14.16
N GLU A 229 19.27 -19.93 13.40
CA GLU A 229 19.08 -21.33 13.78
C GLU A 229 19.74 -22.27 12.76
N PRO A 230 20.33 -23.41 13.18
CA PRO A 230 20.93 -24.39 12.27
C PRO A 230 19.99 -24.86 11.14
N GLU A 231 18.69 -24.95 11.41
CA GLU A 231 17.63 -25.36 10.50
C GLU A 231 17.44 -24.41 9.31
N MET A 232 18.02 -23.20 9.37
CA MET A 232 18.03 -22.27 8.25
C MET A 232 18.94 -22.76 7.10
N VAL A 233 19.93 -23.61 7.36
CA VAL A 233 20.85 -24.12 6.33
C VAL A 233 20.09 -24.93 5.27
N GLY A 234 20.39 -24.68 4.00
CA GLY A 234 19.72 -25.27 2.84
C GLY A 234 18.48 -24.51 2.36
N ASN A 235 17.95 -23.58 3.16
CA ASN A 235 16.87 -22.68 2.72
C ASN A 235 17.39 -21.53 1.87
N ILE A 236 16.47 -20.84 1.21
CA ILE A 236 16.78 -19.68 0.37
C ILE A 236 16.63 -18.39 1.18
N PHE A 237 17.69 -17.58 1.21
CA PHE A 237 17.65 -16.24 1.79
C PHE A 237 17.57 -15.20 0.69
N THR A 238 16.48 -14.43 0.70
CA THR A 238 16.30 -13.27 -0.19
C THR A 238 16.46 -12.00 0.60
N ILE A 239 17.24 -11.07 0.09
CA ILE A 239 17.51 -9.80 0.76
C ILE A 239 17.11 -8.65 -0.15
N VAL A 240 16.28 -7.76 0.38
CA VAL A 240 15.78 -6.60 -0.35
C VAL A 240 16.52 -5.33 0.05
N SER A 241 16.88 -4.55 -0.97
CA SER A 241 17.33 -3.17 -0.84
C SER A 241 16.18 -2.26 -1.26
N ARG A 242 15.44 -1.74 -0.28
CA ARG A 242 14.28 -0.87 -0.51
C ARG A 242 14.74 0.52 -0.96
N ARG A 243 14.08 1.07 -1.98
CA ARG A 243 14.41 2.39 -2.56
C ARG A 243 13.17 3.29 -2.60
N LYS A 244 13.34 4.56 -2.94
CA LYS A 244 12.22 5.44 -3.33
C LYS A 244 11.92 5.27 -4.83
N ALA A 245 11.61 4.04 -5.25
CA ALA A 245 11.42 3.67 -6.65
C ALA A 245 10.36 2.55 -6.77
N ASP A 246 9.09 2.96 -6.86
CA ASP A 246 7.93 2.09 -7.05
C ASP A 246 7.80 1.59 -8.51
N GLY A 247 7.14 0.44 -8.73
CA GLY A 247 6.90 -0.09 -10.07
C GLY A 247 6.05 0.86 -10.91
N VAL A 248 5.00 1.41 -10.32
CA VAL A 248 4.17 2.48 -10.88
C VAL A 248 3.95 3.55 -9.83
N LYS A 249 4.34 4.79 -10.14
CA LYS A 249 4.04 5.97 -9.32
C LYS A 249 3.00 6.83 -10.04
N ILE A 250 1.93 7.18 -9.33
CA ILE A 250 0.88 8.11 -9.78
C ILE A 250 0.86 9.25 -8.78
N ASP A 251 1.23 10.46 -9.20
CA ASP A 251 1.29 11.63 -8.31
C ASP A 251 0.63 12.86 -8.92
N ASN A 252 -0.29 13.48 -8.19
CA ASN A 252 -1.05 14.64 -8.66
C ASN A 252 -1.75 14.38 -10.00
N VAL A 253 -2.53 13.28 -10.07
CA VAL A 253 -3.25 12.85 -11.28
C VAL A 253 -4.75 12.83 -11.04
N ALA A 254 -5.52 13.27 -12.03
CA ALA A 254 -6.98 13.16 -12.03
C ALA A 254 -7.45 12.25 -13.17
N GLY A 255 -8.00 11.08 -12.83
CA GLY A 255 -8.41 10.09 -13.81
C GLY A 255 -7.21 9.29 -14.32
N CYS A 256 -7.02 8.09 -13.78
CA CYS A 256 -5.99 7.18 -14.24
C CYS A 256 -6.48 5.74 -14.23
N LEU A 257 -6.34 5.04 -15.36
CA LEU A 257 -6.66 3.62 -15.50
C LEU A 257 -5.37 2.82 -15.72
N MET A 258 -5.10 1.89 -14.80
CA MET A 258 -4.11 0.83 -14.95
C MET A 258 -4.87 -0.47 -15.19
N GLU A 259 -4.78 -1.04 -16.38
CA GLU A 259 -5.53 -2.24 -16.73
C GLU A 259 -4.64 -3.32 -17.35
N LYS A 260 -4.72 -4.57 -16.89
CA LYS A 260 -3.88 -5.66 -17.41
C LYS A 260 -2.39 -5.32 -17.29
N VAL A 261 -1.99 -4.72 -16.18
CA VAL A 261 -0.59 -4.41 -15.88
C VAL A 261 -0.03 -5.48 -14.94
N VAL A 262 1.10 -6.09 -15.27
CA VAL A 262 1.77 -7.07 -14.40
C VAL A 262 3.11 -6.52 -13.93
N ILE A 263 3.35 -6.51 -12.62
CA ILE A 263 4.62 -6.10 -12.01
C ILE A 263 5.33 -7.35 -11.47
N TYR A 264 6.50 -7.67 -12.05
CA TYR A 264 7.33 -8.78 -11.60
C TYR A 264 8.36 -8.38 -10.55
N HIS A 265 8.83 -7.13 -10.59
CA HIS A 265 9.71 -6.56 -9.59
C HIS A 265 9.50 -5.06 -9.47
N ALA A 266 9.68 -4.55 -8.25
CA ALA A 266 9.82 -3.13 -7.99
C ALA A 266 10.78 -2.93 -6.80
N PRO A 267 11.69 -1.94 -6.87
CA PRO A 267 12.57 -1.59 -5.75
C PRO A 267 11.84 -1.11 -4.48
N ALA A 268 10.56 -0.75 -4.60
CA ALA A 268 9.70 -0.28 -3.53
C ALA A 268 8.30 -0.91 -3.65
N CYS A 269 7.23 -0.11 -3.66
CA CYS A 269 5.87 -0.61 -3.81
C CYS A 269 5.61 -1.03 -5.26
N GLY A 270 4.60 -1.87 -5.49
CA GLY A 270 4.08 -2.12 -6.84
C GLY A 270 3.43 -0.87 -7.41
N TRP A 271 2.36 -0.40 -6.78
CA TRP A 271 1.68 0.86 -7.08
C TRP A 271 1.79 1.82 -5.92
N ASN A 272 2.23 3.04 -6.21
CA ASN A 272 2.23 4.13 -5.26
C ASN A 272 1.37 5.28 -5.81
N VAL A 273 0.25 5.56 -5.15
CA VAL A 273 -0.71 6.59 -5.55
C VAL A 273 -0.67 7.71 -4.52
N SER A 274 -0.42 8.93 -4.99
CA SER A 274 -0.29 10.10 -4.13
C SER A 274 -1.02 11.30 -4.71
N ASN A 275 -1.63 12.12 -3.87
CA ASN A 275 -2.20 13.42 -4.27
C ASN A 275 -3.18 13.35 -5.46
N SER A 276 -3.82 12.21 -5.67
CA SER A 276 -4.56 11.91 -6.90
C SER A 276 -6.04 11.70 -6.63
N LYS A 277 -6.83 11.57 -7.70
CA LYS A 277 -8.23 11.17 -7.65
C LYS A 277 -8.63 10.37 -8.88
N ASP A 278 -9.69 9.59 -8.74
CA ASP A 278 -10.29 8.80 -9.82
C ASP A 278 -9.29 7.80 -10.42
N VAL A 279 -8.56 7.10 -9.56
CA VAL A 279 -7.57 6.08 -9.93
C VAL A 279 -8.19 4.69 -9.87
N VAL A 280 -8.09 3.95 -10.96
CA VAL A 280 -8.59 2.57 -11.10
C VAL A 280 -7.43 1.66 -11.49
N ILE A 281 -7.23 0.60 -10.72
CA ILE A 281 -6.28 -0.48 -10.99
C ILE A 281 -7.13 -1.75 -11.16
N ASN A 282 -7.33 -2.18 -12.40
CA ASN A 282 -8.20 -3.29 -12.75
C ASN A 282 -7.41 -4.42 -13.39
N ASN A 283 -7.70 -5.67 -13.01
CA ASN A 283 -7.08 -6.86 -13.61
C ASN A 283 -5.57 -6.72 -13.74
N SER A 284 -4.92 -6.27 -12.67
CA SER A 284 -3.50 -5.93 -12.66
C SER A 284 -2.82 -6.64 -11.50
N HIS A 285 -1.64 -7.21 -11.73
CA HIS A 285 -1.10 -8.26 -10.87
C HIS A 285 0.30 -7.94 -10.39
N ILE A 286 0.63 -8.33 -9.17
CA ILE A 286 2.01 -8.46 -8.70
C ILE A 286 2.30 -9.94 -8.56
N ALA A 287 3.33 -10.41 -9.25
CA ALA A 287 3.67 -11.83 -9.28
C ALA A 287 5.18 -12.03 -9.25
N ARG A 288 5.62 -13.17 -8.72
CA ARG A 288 6.99 -13.65 -8.98
C ARG A 288 7.12 -13.89 -10.48
N ARG A 289 8.29 -13.59 -11.05
CA ARG A 289 8.50 -13.75 -12.50
C ARG A 289 8.40 -15.24 -12.87
N PRO A 290 7.48 -15.65 -13.76
CA PRO A 290 7.37 -17.03 -14.19
C PRO A 290 8.67 -17.54 -14.81
N ASN A 291 8.91 -18.85 -14.70
CA ASN A 291 10.11 -19.52 -15.22
C ASN A 291 11.44 -18.95 -14.67
N THR A 292 11.40 -18.46 -13.43
CA THR A 292 12.58 -18.07 -12.66
C THR A 292 12.50 -18.67 -11.26
N ASP A 293 13.61 -18.66 -10.54
CA ASP A 293 13.73 -19.06 -9.13
C ASP A 293 13.47 -17.91 -8.15
N ARG A 294 12.90 -16.78 -8.61
CA ARG A 294 12.64 -15.61 -7.77
C ARG A 294 11.61 -15.92 -6.68
N MET A 295 12.03 -15.79 -5.42
CA MET A 295 11.15 -15.92 -4.25
C MET A 295 10.32 -14.66 -3.99
N MET A 296 10.72 -13.52 -4.55
CA MET A 296 10.08 -12.24 -4.30
C MET A 296 9.74 -11.45 -5.56
N SER A 297 8.66 -10.68 -5.45
CA SER A 297 8.19 -9.72 -6.44
C SER A 297 8.65 -8.30 -6.06
N THR A 298 7.86 -7.52 -5.33
CA THR A 298 8.18 -6.13 -4.92
C THR A 298 8.85 -6.09 -3.55
N ASN A 299 9.75 -5.13 -3.34
CA ASN A 299 10.52 -5.02 -2.10
C ASN A 299 9.71 -4.41 -0.93
N ALA A 300 8.57 -3.77 -1.22
CA ALA A 300 7.64 -3.21 -0.25
C ALA A 300 6.19 -3.56 -0.64
N ASP A 301 5.23 -2.70 -0.27
CA ASP A 301 3.79 -2.85 -0.42
C ASP A 301 3.32 -3.16 -1.85
N GLY A 302 2.13 -3.75 -1.98
CA GLY A 302 1.43 -3.90 -3.25
C GLY A 302 0.91 -2.55 -3.75
N LEU A 303 -0.19 -2.06 -3.18
CA LEU A 303 -0.78 -0.75 -3.43
C LEU A 303 -0.63 0.14 -2.18
N HIS A 304 0.13 1.22 -2.30
CA HIS A 304 0.28 2.23 -1.25
C HIS A 304 -0.32 3.56 -1.71
N SER A 305 -1.41 4.01 -1.08
CA SER A 305 -2.18 5.19 -1.50
C SER A 305 -2.31 6.21 -0.38
N LYS A 306 -1.74 7.41 -0.58
CA LYS A 306 -1.77 8.51 0.40
C LYS A 306 -2.24 9.83 -0.19
N TRP A 307 -2.90 10.65 0.61
CA TRP A 307 -3.27 12.03 0.26
C TRP A 307 -4.15 12.20 -0.99
N CYS A 308 -4.90 11.16 -1.34
CA CYS A 308 -5.82 11.17 -2.48
C CYS A 308 -7.19 11.72 -2.05
N ALA A 309 -7.86 12.46 -2.94
CA ALA A 309 -9.15 13.06 -2.61
C ALA A 309 -10.25 12.01 -2.44
N ASN A 310 -10.27 11.03 -3.34
CA ASN A 310 -11.02 9.78 -3.19
C ASN A 310 -10.05 8.59 -3.22
N GLY A 311 -10.46 7.48 -2.62
CA GLY A 311 -9.65 6.28 -2.59
C GLY A 311 -9.59 5.61 -3.96
N PRO A 312 -8.48 4.92 -4.29
CA PRO A 312 -8.39 4.16 -5.52
C PRO A 312 -9.37 2.99 -5.50
N VAL A 313 -9.71 2.51 -6.70
CA VAL A 313 -10.39 1.24 -6.90
C VAL A 313 -9.37 0.21 -7.36
N LEU A 314 -9.12 -0.82 -6.54
CA LEU A 314 -8.38 -2.02 -6.91
C LEU A 314 -9.37 -3.15 -7.15
N SER A 315 -9.40 -3.71 -8.36
CA SER A 315 -10.36 -4.78 -8.70
C SER A 315 -9.77 -5.91 -9.54
N ASN A 316 -10.31 -7.12 -9.38
CA ASN A 316 -10.02 -8.29 -10.22
C ASN A 316 -8.53 -8.64 -10.29
N SER A 317 -7.77 -8.38 -9.22
CA SER A 317 -6.30 -8.34 -9.22
C SER A 317 -5.71 -9.40 -8.30
N SER A 318 -4.45 -9.81 -8.53
CA SER A 318 -3.79 -10.80 -7.66
C SER A 318 -2.35 -10.44 -7.34
N PHE A 319 -1.98 -10.50 -6.06
CA PHE A 319 -0.74 -9.98 -5.50
C PHE A 319 -0.04 -11.06 -4.66
N THR A 320 1.21 -11.37 -4.98
CA THR A 320 2.00 -12.39 -4.26
C THR A 320 3.50 -12.08 -4.20
N GLY A 321 4.20 -12.67 -3.23
CA GLY A 321 5.66 -12.63 -3.10
C GLY A 321 6.26 -11.28 -2.70
N MET A 322 5.45 -10.33 -2.23
CA MET A 322 5.90 -8.99 -1.87
C MET A 322 6.48 -8.89 -0.45
N GLY A 323 7.23 -7.82 -0.22
CA GLY A 323 7.93 -7.56 1.04
C GLY A 323 7.11 -6.83 2.11
N ASP A 324 5.90 -6.36 1.82
CA ASP A 324 5.02 -5.64 2.76
C ASP A 324 3.53 -5.75 2.37
N ASP A 325 2.67 -4.94 2.98
CA ASP A 325 1.21 -5.04 2.86
C ASP A 325 0.68 -5.11 1.42
N SER A 326 -0.36 -5.89 1.15
CA SER A 326 -0.96 -5.90 -0.19
C SER A 326 -1.57 -4.55 -0.54
N VAL A 327 -2.24 -3.92 0.42
CA VAL A 327 -2.90 -2.62 0.23
C VAL A 327 -2.77 -1.77 1.50
N ASN A 328 -2.39 -0.50 1.35
CA ASN A 328 -2.45 0.50 2.41
C ASN A 328 -3.05 1.80 1.86
N ILE A 329 -4.26 2.16 2.30
CA ILE A 329 -4.99 3.35 1.82
C ILE A 329 -5.31 4.25 3.01
N GLY A 330 -4.93 5.53 2.92
CA GLY A 330 -5.27 6.52 3.95
C GLY A 330 -4.63 7.89 3.73
N GLY A 331 -4.56 8.66 4.81
CA GLY A 331 -3.74 9.86 4.94
C GLY A 331 -2.64 9.67 5.99
N SER A 332 -1.96 10.77 6.30
CA SER A 332 -0.89 10.79 7.30
C SER A 332 -0.99 12.03 8.16
N TYR A 333 -0.79 11.89 9.45
CA TYR A 333 -0.80 13.00 10.40
C TYR A 333 0.45 13.86 10.28
N THR A 334 0.33 15.16 10.58
CA THR A 334 1.48 16.06 10.78
C THR A 334 1.46 16.63 12.21
N PRO A 335 2.61 16.77 12.90
CA PRO A 335 2.64 17.35 14.24
C PRO A 335 2.33 18.85 14.21
N VAL A 336 1.55 19.30 15.20
CA VAL A 336 1.42 20.72 15.51
C VAL A 336 2.67 21.18 16.25
N ILE A 337 3.39 22.14 15.68
CA ILE A 337 4.65 22.66 16.17
C ILE A 337 4.43 23.79 17.18
N GLU A 338 3.58 24.75 16.85
CA GLU A 338 3.20 25.90 17.69
C GLU A 338 1.74 26.31 17.47
N GLN A 339 1.18 27.04 18.44
CA GLN A 339 -0.11 27.72 18.35
C GLN A 339 0.09 29.18 18.80
N PRO A 340 0.44 30.10 17.88
CA PRO A 340 0.79 31.47 18.24
C PRO A 340 -0.36 32.29 18.83
N ASP A 341 -1.60 32.00 18.42
CA ASP A 341 -2.81 32.70 18.84
C ASP A 341 -4.05 31.79 18.75
N GLU A 342 -5.23 32.33 19.08
CA GLU A 342 -6.49 31.58 19.08
C GLU A 342 -6.98 31.12 17.70
N TYR A 343 -6.40 31.60 16.59
CA TYR A 343 -6.84 31.29 15.21
C TYR A 343 -5.75 30.67 14.35
N THR A 344 -4.53 30.55 14.87
CA THR A 344 -3.36 30.14 14.12
C THR A 344 -2.72 28.90 14.72
N MET A 345 -2.37 27.94 13.87
CA MET A 345 -1.41 26.88 14.21
C MET A 345 -0.27 26.83 13.20
N ILE A 346 0.89 26.37 13.65
CA ILE A 346 2.05 26.09 12.81
C ILE A 346 2.30 24.58 12.87
N VAL A 347 2.43 23.93 11.72
CA VAL A 347 2.66 22.48 11.59
C VAL A 347 3.90 22.19 10.76
N GLN A 348 4.48 21.00 10.89
CA GLN A 348 5.54 20.57 9.97
C GLN A 348 4.98 20.48 8.55
N ALA A 349 5.71 21.01 7.55
CA ALA A 349 5.35 20.88 6.15
C ALA A 349 5.29 19.39 5.75
N HIS A 350 4.18 18.99 5.12
CA HIS A 350 3.83 17.60 4.91
C HIS A 350 2.70 17.46 3.88
N GLY A 351 2.62 16.30 3.19
CA GLY A 351 1.64 16.06 2.09
C GLY A 351 0.17 16.25 2.47
N THR A 352 -0.15 16.16 3.76
CA THR A 352 -1.48 16.47 4.33
C THR A 352 -1.86 17.93 4.20
N VAL A 353 -0.90 18.86 4.24
CA VAL A 353 -1.16 20.31 4.27
C VAL A 353 -0.65 21.04 3.03
N ASN A 354 0.37 20.50 2.34
CA ASN A 354 1.05 21.16 1.23
C ASN A 354 0.08 21.76 0.20
N HIS A 355 -0.17 23.08 0.32
CA HIS A 355 -1.07 23.90 -0.51
C HIS A 355 -2.50 23.37 -0.68
N LYS A 356 -2.99 22.54 0.25
CA LYS A 356 -4.35 21.98 0.20
C LYS A 356 -5.23 22.68 1.22
N ILE A 357 -6.27 23.36 0.77
CA ILE A 357 -7.36 23.81 1.66
C ILE A 357 -8.38 22.68 1.74
N GLY A 358 -8.93 22.42 2.93
CA GLY A 358 -9.91 21.36 3.14
C GLY A 358 -10.39 21.24 4.59
N ASP A 359 -11.20 20.22 4.88
CA ASP A 359 -11.64 19.88 6.25
C ASP A 359 -10.45 19.38 7.08
N TYR A 360 -9.97 20.23 7.98
CA TYR A 360 -8.86 19.91 8.87
C TYR A 360 -9.36 19.44 10.21
N LYS A 361 -8.79 18.33 10.69
CA LYS A 361 -9.10 17.77 12.00
C LYS A 361 -7.86 17.52 12.84
N VAL A 362 -8.02 17.66 14.14
CA VAL A 362 -7.04 17.16 15.12
C VAL A 362 -7.56 15.89 15.78
N VAL A 363 -6.66 14.94 16.03
CA VAL A 363 -7.00 13.75 16.83
C VAL A 363 -7.07 14.13 18.31
N ASP A 364 -8.19 13.84 18.96
CA ASP A 364 -8.29 13.86 20.42
C ASP A 364 -7.51 12.65 20.95
N ARG A 365 -6.49 12.93 21.76
CA ARG A 365 -5.57 11.92 22.28
C ARG A 365 -6.17 11.05 23.39
N THR A 366 -7.30 11.45 23.96
CA THR A 366 -8.03 10.70 24.99
C THR A 366 -9.04 9.77 24.36
N THR A 367 -9.87 10.28 23.45
CA THR A 367 -10.96 9.51 22.84
C THR A 367 -10.56 8.82 21.54
N LEU A 368 -9.48 9.28 20.88
CA LEU A 368 -9.05 8.95 19.51
C LEU A 368 -9.97 9.43 18.39
N GLY A 369 -11.05 10.15 18.73
CA GLY A 369 -11.92 10.79 17.75
C GLY A 369 -11.25 11.98 17.07
N HIS A 370 -11.79 12.39 15.92
CA HIS A 370 -11.31 13.57 15.19
C HIS A 370 -12.19 14.79 15.44
N VAL A 371 -11.58 15.85 15.95
CA VAL A 371 -12.23 17.15 16.19
C VAL A 371 -12.00 18.05 14.97
N SER A 372 -13.08 18.48 14.32
CA SER A 372 -12.99 19.44 13.21
C SER A 372 -12.60 20.83 13.71
N LEU A 373 -11.75 21.51 12.93
CA LEU A 373 -11.26 22.85 13.23
C LEU A 373 -12.01 23.95 12.47
N GLY A 374 -12.92 23.57 11.56
CA GLY A 374 -13.60 24.50 10.66
C GLY A 374 -12.72 24.96 9.49
N ASN A 375 -13.20 26.01 8.81
CA ASN A 375 -12.59 26.51 7.58
C ASN A 375 -11.23 27.15 7.82
N ILE A 376 -10.34 26.97 6.85
CA ILE A 376 -9.03 27.60 6.79
C ILE A 376 -9.06 28.83 5.88
N ARG A 377 -8.53 29.95 6.36
CA ARG A 377 -8.41 31.22 5.64
C ARG A 377 -7.16 31.28 4.77
N SER A 378 -6.02 30.79 5.28
CA SER A 378 -4.75 30.83 4.54
C SER A 378 -3.72 29.82 5.02
N ILE A 379 -2.79 29.48 4.12
CA ILE A 379 -1.61 28.66 4.39
C ILE A 379 -0.37 29.44 3.93
N GLN A 380 0.63 29.57 4.80
CA GLN A 380 1.86 30.31 4.52
C GLN A 380 3.09 29.51 4.96
N GLY A 381 4.17 29.54 4.16
CA GLY A 381 5.46 28.97 4.57
C GLY A 381 6.08 29.78 5.71
N VAL A 382 6.60 29.11 6.75
CA VAL A 382 7.21 29.76 7.90
C VAL A 382 8.39 28.95 8.44
N ARG A 383 9.30 29.61 9.17
CA ARG A 383 10.34 28.97 9.97
C ARG A 383 10.02 29.14 11.45
N VAL A 384 10.34 28.12 12.23
CA VAL A 384 10.16 28.12 13.68
C VAL A 384 11.53 27.97 14.31
N ASP A 385 11.87 28.88 15.21
CA ASP A 385 13.16 28.83 15.93
C ASP A 385 13.24 27.56 16.78
N GLY A 386 14.38 26.87 16.72
CA GLY A 386 14.56 25.59 17.40
C GLY A 386 13.93 24.38 16.70
N PHE A 387 13.31 24.54 15.52
CA PHE A 387 12.79 23.43 14.71
C PHE A 387 13.35 23.46 13.27
N ASN A 388 14.12 22.44 12.92
CA ASN A 388 14.96 22.46 11.71
C ASN A 388 14.25 22.07 10.40
N ARG A 389 13.00 21.59 10.46
CA ARG A 389 12.23 21.22 9.27
C ARG A 389 11.36 22.39 8.78
N PRO A 390 11.01 22.45 7.48
CA PRO A 390 10.08 23.45 6.98
C PRO A 390 8.71 23.33 7.68
N CYS A 391 8.06 24.47 7.92
CA CYS A 391 6.75 24.54 8.56
C CYS A 391 5.76 25.32 7.70
N LEU A 392 4.47 25.10 7.97
CA LEU A 392 3.36 25.84 7.39
C LEU A 392 2.54 26.48 8.53
N LYS A 393 2.26 27.78 8.41
CA LYS A 393 1.33 28.53 9.25
C LYS A 393 -0.06 28.44 8.62
N LEU A 394 -1.03 27.95 9.39
CA LEU A 394 -2.42 27.81 9.01
C LEU A 394 -3.23 28.79 9.86
N THR A 395 -4.05 29.63 9.22
CA THR A 395 -4.95 30.55 9.90
C THR A 395 -6.38 30.14 9.61
N PHE A 396 -7.18 29.94 10.66
CA PHE A 396 -8.56 29.45 10.62
C PHE A 396 -9.56 30.59 10.75
N GLU A 397 -10.79 30.36 10.27
CA GLU A 397 -11.91 31.29 10.45
C GLU A 397 -12.45 31.24 11.89
N ASN A 398 -12.39 30.05 12.51
CA ASN A 398 -12.88 29.79 13.87
C ASN A 398 -11.74 29.76 14.89
N LYS A 399 -12.09 30.04 16.16
CA LYS A 399 -11.17 29.82 17.28
C LYS A 399 -10.80 28.34 17.36
N LEU A 400 -9.50 28.08 17.48
CA LEU A 400 -8.92 26.76 17.69
C LEU A 400 -9.07 26.34 19.16
N PRO A 401 -9.25 25.03 19.42
CA PRO A 401 -9.10 24.50 20.78
C PRO A 401 -7.65 24.72 21.26
N LYS A 402 -7.43 24.59 22.58
CA LYS A 402 -6.07 24.59 23.13
C LYS A 402 -5.34 23.31 22.72
N LEU A 403 -4.21 23.46 22.03
CA LEU A 403 -3.43 22.34 21.49
C LEU A 403 -2.21 22.05 22.36
N ILE A 404 -1.78 20.79 22.37
CA ILE A 404 -0.47 20.39 22.87
C ILE A 404 0.50 20.54 21.70
N THR A 405 1.44 21.46 21.79
CA THR A 405 2.36 21.75 20.69
C THR A 405 3.65 20.97 20.88
N TYR A 406 4.34 20.65 19.79
CA TYR A 406 5.65 19.99 19.83
C TYR A 406 6.61 20.73 20.77
N MET A 407 6.61 22.07 20.70
CA MET A 407 7.51 22.91 21.50
C MET A 407 7.15 22.96 22.99
N SER A 408 5.92 22.59 23.38
CA SER A 408 5.51 22.55 24.80
C SER A 408 5.64 21.18 25.46
N VAL A 409 5.90 20.11 24.69
CA VAL A 409 6.12 18.77 25.25
C VAL A 409 7.43 18.74 26.04
N LYS A 410 7.36 18.33 27.31
CA LYS A 410 8.53 18.23 28.20
C LYS A 410 9.48 17.07 27.84
N ASP A 411 8.93 15.97 27.33
CA ASP A 411 9.69 14.83 26.84
C ASP A 411 10.35 15.18 25.49
N LYS A 412 11.68 15.25 25.50
CA LYS A 412 12.47 15.63 24.33
C LYS A 412 12.87 14.46 23.43
N ASP A 413 12.65 13.21 23.85
CA ASP A 413 13.08 12.04 23.08
C ASP A 413 12.13 11.78 21.90
N ARG A 414 10.82 11.91 22.16
CA ARG A 414 9.76 11.65 21.16
C ARG A 414 8.60 12.66 21.22
N PRO A 415 8.86 13.98 21.23
CA PRO A 415 7.84 15.02 21.36
C PRO A 415 6.73 14.91 20.31
N GLN A 416 7.07 14.46 19.09
CA GLN A 416 6.10 14.21 18.04
C GLN A 416 5.01 13.23 18.49
N TYR A 417 5.29 12.19 19.25
CA TYR A 417 4.26 11.21 19.65
C TYR A 417 3.30 11.72 20.73
N LYS A 418 3.59 12.88 21.32
CA LYS A 418 2.84 13.46 22.45
C LYS A 418 2.15 14.78 22.12
N CYS A 419 2.48 15.43 21.00
CA CYS A 419 1.79 16.65 20.56
C CYS A 419 0.50 16.36 19.78
N SER A 420 -0.37 17.37 19.69
CA SER A 420 -1.55 17.38 18.85
C SER A 420 -1.18 17.13 17.39
N ARG A 421 -2.01 16.35 16.70
CA ARG A 421 -1.76 15.91 15.32
C ARG A 421 -2.87 16.34 14.39
N LEU A 422 -2.48 16.98 13.30
CA LEU A 422 -3.38 17.49 12.26
C LEU A 422 -3.47 16.50 11.09
N ILE A 423 -4.67 16.33 10.54
CA ILE A 423 -4.93 15.65 9.28
C ILE A 423 -5.92 16.45 8.43
N ASN A 424 -5.79 16.37 7.11
CA ASN A 424 -6.73 16.93 6.14
C ASN A 424 -7.66 15.81 5.68
N TYR A 425 -8.91 15.86 6.11
CA TYR A 425 -9.92 14.83 5.92
C TYR A 425 -10.44 14.75 4.49
N ASP A 426 -10.23 15.78 3.66
CA ASP A 426 -10.61 15.76 2.24
C ASP A 426 -9.61 14.94 1.40
N TYR A 427 -8.42 14.67 1.93
CA TYR A 427 -7.34 13.98 1.22
C TYR A 427 -6.86 12.75 1.99
N VAL A 428 -7.80 11.86 2.34
CA VAL A 428 -7.52 10.62 3.06
C VAL A 428 -7.87 9.37 2.27
N GLY A 429 -8.24 9.53 1.00
CA GLY A 429 -8.66 8.43 0.14
C GLY A 429 -10.05 7.89 0.47
N ARG A 430 -10.98 8.73 0.94
CA ARG A 430 -12.35 8.31 1.30
C ARG A 430 -13.00 7.51 0.16
N GLY A 431 -13.72 6.45 0.49
CA GLY A 431 -14.44 5.63 -0.50
C GLY A 431 -13.56 4.64 -1.27
N GLY A 432 -12.34 4.37 -0.79
CA GLY A 432 -11.44 3.38 -1.39
C GLY A 432 -12.07 2.00 -1.49
N LYS A 433 -11.77 1.28 -2.58
CA LYS A 433 -12.38 -0.02 -2.87
C LYS A 433 -11.34 -1.07 -3.19
N VAL A 434 -11.47 -2.24 -2.57
CA VAL A 434 -10.68 -3.44 -2.88
C VAL A 434 -11.65 -4.59 -3.12
N ILE A 435 -11.79 -4.99 -4.38
CA ILE A 435 -12.89 -5.84 -4.83
C ILE A 435 -12.37 -7.03 -5.64
N ASN A 436 -12.80 -8.24 -5.32
CA ASN A 436 -12.50 -9.45 -6.10
C ASN A 436 -11.00 -9.65 -6.35
N CYS A 437 -10.17 -9.41 -5.32
CA CYS A 437 -8.73 -9.59 -5.40
C CYS A 437 -8.25 -10.84 -4.64
N HIS A 438 -7.11 -11.39 -5.02
CA HIS A 438 -6.45 -12.50 -4.33
C HIS A 438 -5.08 -12.08 -3.81
N PHE A 439 -4.90 -12.15 -2.49
CA PHE A 439 -3.70 -11.74 -1.78
C PHE A 439 -3.09 -12.97 -1.09
N TYR A 440 -1.91 -13.40 -1.54
CA TYR A 440 -1.37 -14.68 -1.08
C TYR A 440 0.15 -14.80 -1.05
N ASP A 441 0.64 -15.67 -0.16
CA ASP A 441 2.06 -16.07 -0.05
C ASP A 441 3.03 -14.88 0.00
N HIS A 442 2.78 -13.92 0.89
CA HIS A 442 3.66 -12.77 1.08
C HIS A 442 3.69 -12.27 2.54
N ARG A 443 4.67 -11.42 2.82
CA ARG A 443 4.73 -10.59 4.03
C ARG A 443 4.02 -9.27 3.74
N LEU A 444 3.29 -8.58 4.62
CA LEU A 444 2.84 -8.93 5.97
C LEU A 444 1.30 -8.96 5.98
N ARG A 445 0.63 -7.81 6.04
CA ARG A 445 -0.83 -7.73 6.10
C ARG A 445 -1.44 -7.85 4.70
N GLY A 446 -2.69 -8.26 4.62
CA GLY A 446 -3.47 -8.15 3.39
C GLY A 446 -3.80 -6.68 3.11
N ILE A 447 -4.80 -6.16 3.80
CA ILE A 447 -5.27 -4.77 3.65
C ILE A 447 -5.08 -4.01 4.96
N LEU A 448 -4.43 -2.86 4.91
CA LEU A 448 -4.35 -1.87 5.97
C LEU A 448 -5.18 -0.64 5.56
N MET A 449 -6.44 -0.66 5.99
CA MET A 449 -7.45 0.34 5.63
C MET A 449 -7.53 1.45 6.67
N ARG A 450 -7.19 2.68 6.26
CA ARG A 450 -7.30 3.87 7.12
C ARG A 450 -8.19 4.95 6.53
N CYS A 451 -8.65 4.79 5.30
CA CYS A 451 -9.57 5.72 4.70
C CYS A 451 -11.02 5.43 5.15
N PRO A 452 -11.84 6.46 5.40
CA PRO A 452 -13.25 6.28 5.69
C PRO A 452 -14.07 5.78 4.49
N ASP A 453 -15.24 5.22 4.78
CA ASP A 453 -16.26 4.74 3.83
C ASP A 453 -15.72 3.70 2.82
N ALA A 454 -14.76 2.87 3.26
CA ALA A 454 -14.13 1.90 2.38
C ALA A 454 -15.03 0.69 2.10
N LEU A 455 -14.83 0.07 0.93
CA LEU A 455 -15.45 -1.21 0.57
C LEU A 455 -14.37 -2.27 0.35
N ILE A 456 -14.42 -3.33 1.16
CA ILE A 456 -13.55 -4.50 1.02
C ILE A 456 -14.46 -5.70 0.74
N LYS A 457 -14.54 -6.10 -0.53
CA LYS A 457 -15.56 -7.06 -1.00
C LYS A 457 -15.00 -8.20 -1.83
N GLY A 458 -15.44 -9.43 -1.55
CA GLY A 458 -15.22 -10.55 -2.48
C GLY A 458 -13.76 -10.96 -2.63
N ASN A 459 -12.88 -10.55 -1.72
CA ASN A 459 -11.44 -10.84 -1.81
C ASN A 459 -11.12 -12.19 -1.19
N HIS A 460 -10.03 -12.81 -1.63
CA HIS A 460 -9.46 -14.00 -1.04
C HIS A 460 -8.08 -13.69 -0.44
N PHE A 461 -7.92 -14.00 0.85
CA PHE A 461 -6.67 -13.87 1.59
C PHE A 461 -6.16 -15.26 1.93
N GLU A 462 -4.91 -15.56 1.59
CA GLU A 462 -4.36 -16.90 1.72
C GLU A 462 -2.89 -16.89 2.19
N ASN A 463 -2.54 -17.67 3.20
CA ASN A 463 -1.15 -17.86 3.64
C ASN A 463 -0.40 -16.55 3.94
N LEU A 464 -1.03 -15.65 4.70
CA LEU A 464 -0.44 -14.37 5.06
C LEU A 464 0.22 -14.42 6.44
N ALA A 465 1.42 -13.83 6.54
CA ALA A 465 2.18 -13.73 7.79
C ALA A 465 1.62 -12.69 8.78
N GLY A 466 0.80 -11.75 8.28
CA GLY A 466 0.14 -10.70 9.04
C GLY A 466 -1.37 -10.85 9.08
N PRO A 467 -2.10 -9.89 9.70
CA PRO A 467 -3.55 -9.87 9.63
C PRO A 467 -4.06 -9.77 8.20
N GLY A 468 -5.21 -10.41 7.93
CA GLY A 468 -5.85 -10.35 6.62
C GLY A 468 -6.34 -8.93 6.30
N ILE A 469 -7.18 -8.38 7.17
CA ILE A 469 -7.66 -6.99 7.09
C ILE A 469 -7.38 -6.28 8.41
N VAL A 470 -6.83 -5.08 8.34
CA VAL A 470 -6.66 -4.17 9.47
C VAL A 470 -7.38 -2.87 9.13
N VAL A 471 -8.43 -2.53 9.86
CA VAL A 471 -9.07 -1.21 9.80
C VAL A 471 -8.54 -0.40 10.97
N ALA A 472 -7.80 0.66 10.69
CA ALA A 472 -7.04 1.30 11.76
C ALA A 472 -6.68 2.77 11.55
N ASN A 473 -6.17 3.36 12.64
CA ASN A 473 -5.26 4.48 12.60
C ASN A 473 -4.10 4.27 13.60
N ASP A 474 -3.01 4.98 13.37
CA ASP A 474 -1.88 5.05 14.29
C ASP A 474 -1.40 6.51 14.33
N SER A 475 -1.81 7.25 15.35
CA SER A 475 -1.34 8.62 15.60
C SER A 475 -0.01 8.67 16.37
N GLY A 476 0.53 7.50 16.75
CA GLY A 476 1.81 7.33 17.44
C GLY A 476 2.94 7.06 16.47
N PHE A 477 3.26 5.79 16.21
CA PHE A 477 4.50 5.37 15.55
C PHE A 477 4.50 5.72 14.05
N LEU A 478 3.55 5.16 13.28
CA LEU A 478 3.45 5.36 11.84
C LEU A 478 2.88 6.73 11.46
N GLN A 479 2.09 7.35 12.35
CA GLN A 479 1.45 8.65 12.10
C GLN A 479 0.55 8.60 10.85
N GLU A 480 -0.23 7.54 10.71
CA GLU A 480 -1.14 7.32 9.58
C GLU A 480 -2.60 7.21 10.05
N GLY A 481 -3.53 7.81 9.31
CA GLY A 481 -4.93 7.88 9.70
C GLY A 481 -5.84 8.24 8.51
N PRO A 482 -7.04 8.79 8.73
CA PRO A 482 -7.61 9.23 10.00
C PRO A 482 -8.10 8.07 10.88
N SER A 483 -8.84 7.13 10.30
CA SER A 483 -9.34 5.84 10.79
C SER A 483 -10.25 5.31 9.68
N GLY A 484 -10.36 3.99 9.54
CA GLY A 484 -11.21 3.40 8.50
C GLY A 484 -12.70 3.40 8.86
N ASP A 485 -13.22 4.52 9.36
CA ASP A 485 -14.62 4.63 9.79
C ASP A 485 -15.59 4.36 8.64
N GLY A 486 -16.72 3.71 8.91
CA GLY A 486 -17.71 3.41 7.86
C GLY A 486 -17.29 2.29 6.90
N THR A 487 -16.22 1.55 7.21
CA THR A 487 -15.75 0.45 6.35
C THR A 487 -16.76 -0.70 6.32
N LEU A 488 -17.08 -1.17 5.11
CA LEU A 488 -17.83 -2.39 4.86
C LEU A 488 -16.89 -3.52 4.41
N ILE A 489 -16.86 -4.60 5.19
CA ILE A 489 -16.11 -5.83 4.93
C ILE A 489 -17.09 -6.95 4.64
N GLU A 490 -17.27 -7.30 3.36
CA GLU A 490 -18.28 -8.26 2.94
C GLU A 490 -17.82 -9.32 1.94
N ASP A 491 -18.38 -10.52 2.05
CA ASP A 491 -18.21 -11.61 1.09
C ASP A 491 -16.72 -12.02 0.86
N ASN A 492 -15.82 -11.75 1.82
CA ASN A 492 -14.41 -12.12 1.69
C ASN A 492 -14.15 -13.55 2.19
N THR A 493 -13.15 -14.21 1.60
CA THR A 493 -12.67 -15.53 2.02
C THR A 493 -11.28 -15.43 2.64
N PHE A 494 -11.08 -16.12 3.77
CA PHE A 494 -9.78 -16.20 4.45
C PHE A 494 -9.36 -17.65 4.64
N THR A 495 -8.11 -17.94 4.29
CA THR A 495 -7.50 -19.26 4.39
C THR A 495 -6.13 -19.12 5.01
N ASN A 496 -5.87 -19.82 6.12
CA ASN A 496 -4.55 -19.91 6.75
C ASN A 496 -3.85 -18.54 6.97
N ILE A 497 -4.46 -17.69 7.80
CA ILE A 497 -3.88 -16.41 8.21
C ILE A 497 -3.17 -16.61 9.56
N GLU A 498 -1.89 -16.24 9.65
CA GLU A 498 -1.09 -16.46 10.87
C GLU A 498 -1.55 -15.58 12.02
N ARG A 499 -1.94 -14.33 11.74
CA ARG A 499 -2.47 -13.39 12.73
C ARG A 499 -3.99 -13.25 12.59
N SER A 500 -4.56 -12.22 13.23
CA SER A 500 -5.99 -11.98 13.17
C SER A 500 -6.51 -11.89 11.74
N ASN A 501 -7.55 -12.65 11.37
CA ASN A 501 -8.11 -12.54 10.02
C ASN A 501 -8.64 -11.12 9.76
N ILE A 502 -9.35 -10.54 10.74
CA ILE A 502 -9.76 -9.13 10.73
C ILE A 502 -9.39 -8.48 12.08
N MET A 503 -8.78 -7.30 12.00
CA MET A 503 -8.39 -6.48 13.14
C MET A 503 -8.98 -5.07 12.99
N LEU A 504 -9.73 -4.60 13.99
CA LEU A 504 -10.08 -3.19 14.16
C LEU A 504 -9.21 -2.63 15.27
N TYR A 505 -8.44 -1.59 14.98
CA TYR A 505 -7.49 -1.04 15.93
C TYR A 505 -7.27 0.46 15.77
N SER A 506 -7.38 1.20 16.87
CA SER A 506 -6.93 2.58 16.92
C SER A 506 -5.82 2.74 17.95
N GLY A 507 -4.71 3.33 17.50
CA GLY A 507 -3.50 3.51 18.29
C GLY A 507 -3.09 4.98 18.45
N ALA A 508 -2.59 5.30 19.64
CA ALA A 508 -2.01 6.59 19.98
C ALA A 508 -0.74 6.44 20.85
N GLY A 509 0.07 5.41 20.60
CA GLY A 509 1.18 5.08 21.49
C GLY A 509 0.68 4.63 22.87
N GLU A 510 1.08 5.33 23.94
CA GLU A 510 0.80 4.96 25.34
C GLU A 510 -0.70 5.00 25.74
N GLN A 511 -1.58 5.52 24.89
CA GLN A 511 -3.01 5.75 25.20
C GLN A 511 -3.96 4.71 24.58
N SER A 512 -3.42 3.56 24.17
CA SER A 512 -4.17 2.53 23.44
C SER A 512 -5.23 1.81 24.30
N ASP A 513 -5.25 2.01 25.62
CA ASP A 513 -6.06 1.24 26.56
C ASP A 513 -7.19 2.05 27.24
N ILE A 514 -7.60 3.21 26.70
CA ILE A 514 -8.67 4.04 27.28
C ILE A 514 -9.61 4.70 26.25
N ALA A 515 -9.44 4.38 24.96
CA ALA A 515 -10.10 5.10 23.86
C ALA A 515 -11.55 4.68 23.65
N THR A 516 -12.40 5.63 23.25
CA THR A 516 -13.86 5.43 23.10
C THR A 516 -14.39 5.74 21.71
N GLN A 517 -13.60 6.37 20.83
CA GLN A 517 -13.98 6.81 19.48
C GLN A 517 -12.84 6.58 18.46
N GLY A 518 -12.20 5.41 18.49
CA GLY A 518 -11.11 5.07 17.58
C GLY A 518 -11.59 4.74 16.16
N VAL A 519 -12.03 3.50 15.96
CA VAL A 519 -12.64 3.05 14.70
C VAL A 519 -14.16 2.96 14.86
N MET A 520 -14.94 3.56 13.96
CA MET A 520 -16.39 3.61 14.11
C MET A 520 -17.17 3.11 12.90
N ASN A 521 -18.39 2.64 13.13
CA ASN A 521 -19.38 2.34 12.08
C ASN A 521 -18.92 1.25 11.09
N VAL A 522 -18.30 0.18 11.59
CA VAL A 522 -17.79 -0.91 10.74
C VAL A 522 -18.81 -2.04 10.63
N ILE A 523 -19.00 -2.56 9.42
CA ILE A 523 -19.84 -3.73 9.15
C ILE A 523 -18.97 -4.87 8.63
N ILE A 524 -19.05 -6.02 9.29
CA ILE A 524 -18.36 -7.27 8.92
C ILE A 524 -19.42 -8.34 8.67
N ARG A 525 -19.69 -8.66 7.40
CA ARG A 525 -20.76 -9.59 7.07
C ARG A 525 -20.45 -10.59 5.97
N ASN A 526 -21.11 -11.75 6.03
CA ASN A 526 -21.06 -12.78 4.98
C ASN A 526 -19.64 -13.25 4.62
N ASN A 527 -18.65 -13.05 5.50
CA ASN A 527 -17.29 -13.50 5.24
C ASN A 527 -17.19 -15.00 5.54
N ARG A 528 -16.36 -15.69 4.77
CA ARG A 528 -16.04 -17.11 4.94
C ARG A 528 -14.61 -17.27 5.42
N PHE A 529 -14.45 -17.77 6.63
CA PHE A 529 -13.15 -18.11 7.19
C PHE A 529 -12.99 -19.62 7.04
N GLU A 530 -12.28 -20.08 6.01
CA GLU A 530 -12.05 -21.51 5.81
C GLU A 530 -11.24 -22.09 6.97
N SER A 531 -10.22 -21.35 7.37
CA SER A 531 -9.50 -21.54 8.62
C SER A 531 -9.06 -20.20 9.21
N TYR A 532 -8.83 -20.21 10.52
CA TYR A 532 -8.22 -19.11 11.29
C TYR A 532 -7.07 -19.67 12.11
N GLY A 533 -6.33 -18.89 12.90
CA GLY A 533 -5.41 -19.51 13.86
C GLY A 533 -4.16 -20.16 13.27
N GLY A 534 -3.43 -19.50 12.35
CA GLY A 534 -2.13 -20.01 11.93
C GLY A 534 -1.10 -19.97 13.07
N ALA A 535 0.00 -20.75 12.94
CA ALA A 535 1.00 -20.89 13.98
C ALA A 535 1.56 -19.52 14.44
N ASN A 536 1.56 -19.26 15.76
CA ASN A 536 2.14 -18.03 16.35
C ASN A 536 3.66 -18.05 16.34
N ILE A 537 4.16 -17.84 15.14
CA ILE A 537 5.56 -17.83 14.80
C ILE A 537 6.27 -16.59 15.35
N TYR A 538 5.60 -15.44 15.43
CA TYR A 538 6.24 -14.18 15.82
C TYR A 538 6.29 -13.92 17.33
N GLY A 539 5.57 -14.70 18.14
CA GLY A 539 5.54 -14.61 19.61
C GLY A 539 5.10 -13.25 20.18
N ARG A 540 4.66 -12.29 19.35
CA ARG A 540 4.36 -10.91 19.72
C ARG A 540 3.11 -10.38 19.02
N GLY A 541 2.24 -9.76 19.81
CA GLY A 541 0.95 -9.22 19.37
C GLY A 541 -0.17 -10.25 19.47
N GLU A 542 -1.34 -9.91 18.96
CA GLU A 542 -2.47 -10.84 18.89
C GLU A 542 -2.28 -11.79 17.71
N VAL A 543 -2.29 -13.09 18.01
CA VAL A 543 -1.97 -14.11 17.02
C VAL A 543 -3.02 -15.19 17.02
N GLY A 544 -3.35 -15.66 15.82
CA GLY A 544 -4.28 -16.75 15.59
C GLY A 544 -5.75 -16.53 15.92
N ASN A 545 -6.18 -15.31 16.29
CA ASN A 545 -7.59 -15.03 16.52
C ASN A 545 -8.34 -14.86 15.20
N LEU A 546 -9.64 -15.13 15.18
CA LEU A 546 -10.50 -14.82 14.04
C LEU A 546 -10.68 -13.30 13.91
N LEU A 547 -11.06 -12.65 15.01
CA LEU A 547 -11.37 -11.23 15.09
C LEU A 547 -10.65 -10.62 16.28
N SER A 548 -10.00 -9.48 16.06
CA SER A 548 -9.55 -8.60 17.14
C SER A 548 -10.21 -7.24 16.99
N ILE A 549 -11.05 -6.87 17.96
CA ILE A 549 -11.80 -5.61 17.94
C ILE A 549 -11.34 -4.79 19.13
N ARG A 550 -10.57 -3.73 18.86
CA ARG A 550 -10.01 -2.85 19.89
C ARG A 550 -10.31 -1.39 19.59
N ASN A 551 -10.75 -0.65 20.62
CA ASN A 551 -11.03 0.79 20.53
C ASN A 551 -12.03 1.11 19.40
N ALA A 552 -13.07 0.29 19.28
CA ALA A 552 -14.05 0.39 18.21
C ALA A 552 -15.46 0.60 18.73
N SER A 553 -16.28 1.37 18.02
CA SER A 553 -17.67 1.63 18.40
C SER A 553 -18.62 1.45 17.22
N ASN A 554 -19.87 1.06 17.51
CA ASN A 554 -20.90 0.82 16.52
C ASN A 554 -20.45 -0.16 15.43
N VAL A 555 -20.18 -1.41 15.84
CA VAL A 555 -19.69 -2.47 14.96
C VAL A 555 -20.79 -3.50 14.78
N LEU A 556 -21.13 -3.84 13.54
CA LEU A 556 -22.05 -4.94 13.21
C LEU A 556 -21.27 -6.11 12.66
N ILE A 557 -21.40 -7.28 13.29
CA ILE A 557 -20.78 -8.53 12.84
C ILE A 557 -21.87 -9.58 12.62
N GLU A 558 -22.14 -9.94 11.37
CA GLU A 558 -23.25 -10.83 11.06
C GLU A 558 -23.03 -11.83 9.92
N ASN A 559 -23.74 -12.95 9.99
CA ASN A 559 -23.83 -13.96 8.93
C ASN A 559 -22.46 -14.50 8.44
N ASN A 560 -21.42 -14.44 9.28
CA ASN A 560 -20.11 -14.98 8.93
C ASN A 560 -20.08 -16.50 9.16
N THR A 561 -19.40 -17.22 8.27
CA THR A 561 -19.20 -18.68 8.37
C THR A 561 -17.74 -18.97 8.67
N ILE A 562 -17.48 -19.69 9.76
CA ILE A 562 -16.14 -19.94 10.30
C ILE A 562 -15.90 -21.44 10.33
N GLY A 563 -14.80 -21.87 9.73
CA GLY A 563 -14.31 -23.24 9.75
C GLY A 563 -13.50 -23.55 11.01
N LYS A 564 -12.63 -24.56 10.90
CA LYS A 564 -11.75 -24.97 12.00
C LYS A 564 -10.54 -24.03 12.12
N PRO A 565 -9.97 -23.85 13.31
CA PRO A 565 -8.66 -23.24 13.38
C PRO A 565 -7.62 -24.13 12.69
N SER A 566 -6.53 -23.52 12.23
CA SER A 566 -5.37 -24.18 11.63
C SER A 566 -4.48 -24.78 12.71
N ASP A 567 -4.55 -24.25 13.93
CA ASP A 567 -3.94 -24.78 15.14
C ASP A 567 -4.96 -24.76 16.30
N GLU A 568 -5.11 -25.89 16.97
CA GLU A 568 -6.15 -26.13 17.96
C GLU A 568 -6.01 -25.26 19.22
N GLN A 569 -4.83 -24.68 19.47
CA GLN A 569 -4.63 -23.75 20.57
C GLN A 569 -5.50 -22.48 20.48
N TYR A 570 -5.91 -22.07 19.26
CA TYR A 570 -6.74 -20.88 19.05
C TYR A 570 -8.23 -21.14 19.14
N ARG A 571 -8.65 -22.39 19.34
CA ARG A 571 -10.07 -22.75 19.45
C ARG A 571 -10.77 -22.02 20.60
N GLY A 572 -10.07 -21.80 21.71
CA GLY A 572 -10.65 -21.27 22.95
C GLY A 572 -10.97 -19.77 22.94
N GLN A 573 -10.30 -18.98 22.09
CA GLN A 573 -10.46 -17.51 22.07
C GLN A 573 -10.47 -16.96 20.62
N PRO A 574 -11.46 -17.31 19.78
CA PRO A 574 -11.47 -16.84 18.40
C PRO A 574 -11.73 -15.33 18.28
N VAL A 575 -12.32 -14.68 19.29
CA VAL A 575 -12.67 -13.25 19.24
C VAL A 575 -12.07 -12.54 20.45
N ILE A 576 -11.29 -11.49 20.19
CA ILE A 576 -10.78 -10.57 21.22
C ILE A 576 -11.57 -9.27 21.15
N LEU A 577 -12.05 -8.82 22.31
CA LEU A 577 -12.75 -7.55 22.47
C LEU A 577 -12.04 -6.72 23.53
N ASN A 578 -11.68 -5.48 23.18
CA ASN A 578 -11.15 -4.51 24.14
C ASN A 578 -11.68 -3.11 23.83
N HIS A 579 -12.10 -2.34 24.85
CA HIS A 579 -12.69 -1.00 24.71
C HIS A 579 -13.67 -0.88 23.53
N THR A 580 -14.56 -1.86 23.42
CA THR A 580 -15.55 -1.93 22.33
C THR A 580 -16.92 -1.55 22.87
N SER A 581 -17.65 -0.71 22.15
CA SER A 581 -19.02 -0.30 22.52
C SER A 581 -19.99 -0.47 21.36
N GLN A 582 -21.27 -0.72 21.66
CA GLN A 582 -22.32 -0.88 20.66
C GLN A 582 -22.00 -1.96 19.59
N LEU A 583 -21.48 -3.10 20.04
CA LEU A 583 -21.24 -4.27 19.17
C LEU A 583 -22.54 -5.06 18.98
N ILE A 584 -22.93 -5.27 17.73
CA ILE A 584 -24.08 -6.10 17.36
C ILE A 584 -23.56 -7.40 16.74
N TRP A 585 -23.90 -8.53 17.34
CA TRP A 585 -23.47 -9.86 16.90
C TRP A 585 -24.68 -10.71 16.50
N LYS A 586 -24.77 -11.12 15.22
CA LYS A 586 -25.95 -11.82 14.69
C LYS A 586 -25.59 -12.98 13.76
N ASN A 587 -26.20 -14.15 13.95
CA ASN A 587 -26.17 -15.26 12.98
C ASN A 587 -24.77 -15.75 12.54
N ASN A 588 -23.72 -15.47 13.31
CA ASN A 588 -22.38 -16.00 13.01
C ASN A 588 -22.33 -17.49 13.38
N ARG A 589 -21.68 -18.30 12.53
CA ARG A 589 -21.59 -19.74 12.72
C ARG A 589 -20.15 -20.22 12.69
N ILE A 590 -19.78 -21.07 13.64
CA ILE A 590 -18.52 -21.80 13.66
C ILE A 590 -18.80 -23.29 13.50
N GLU A 591 -18.20 -23.92 12.49
CA GLU A 591 -18.40 -25.34 12.16
C GLU A 591 -19.90 -25.71 12.05
N GLY A 592 -20.70 -24.83 11.43
CA GLY A 592 -22.15 -24.99 11.25
C GLY A 592 -23.02 -24.66 12.46
N LYS A 593 -22.43 -24.51 13.65
CA LYS A 593 -23.13 -24.19 14.90
C LYS A 593 -23.15 -22.68 15.17
N PRO A 594 -24.17 -22.13 15.83
CA PRO A 594 -24.14 -20.73 16.26
C PRO A 594 -22.89 -20.43 17.12
N LEU A 595 -22.16 -19.37 16.77
CA LEU A 595 -21.08 -18.83 17.58
C LEU A 595 -21.65 -17.70 18.45
N ALA A 596 -21.62 -17.86 19.77
CA ALA A 596 -22.02 -16.80 20.69
C ALA A 596 -20.88 -15.78 20.85
N LEU A 597 -21.23 -14.52 21.14
CA LEU A 597 -20.26 -13.50 21.49
C LEU A 597 -19.65 -13.83 22.88
N PRO A 598 -18.33 -13.70 23.09
CA PRO A 598 -17.75 -13.82 24.42
C PRO A 598 -18.41 -12.84 25.40
N THR A 599 -18.78 -13.32 26.59
CA THR A 599 -19.53 -12.54 27.59
C THR A 599 -18.65 -11.67 28.49
N GLU A 600 -17.32 -11.83 28.46
CA GLU A 600 -16.38 -11.03 29.24
C GLU A 600 -15.30 -10.41 28.33
N PRO A 601 -14.83 -9.19 28.63
CA PRO A 601 -13.59 -8.66 28.05
C PRO A 601 -12.47 -9.65 28.39
N THR A 602 -11.84 -10.21 27.38
CA THR A 602 -10.63 -11.02 27.58
C THR A 602 -9.55 -10.12 28.17
N ALA A 603 -9.24 -10.30 29.46
CA ALA A 603 -8.10 -9.66 30.08
C ALA A 603 -6.85 -10.01 29.25
N THR A 604 -6.26 -9.00 28.60
CA THR A 604 -4.99 -9.16 27.91
C THR A 604 -3.92 -9.49 28.95
N LYS A 605 -3.36 -10.70 28.89
CA LYS A 605 -2.11 -11.03 29.60
C LYS A 605 -0.93 -10.32 28.96
#